data_AF-A0A455UDX8-F1
#
_entry.id   AF-A0A455UDX8-F1
#
_cell.length_a   1.000
_cell.length_b   1.000
_cell.length_c   1.000
_cell.angle_alpha   90.00
_cell.angle_beta   90.00
_cell.angle_gamma   90.00
#
_symmetry.space_group_name_H-M   'P 1'
#
loop_
_entity.id
_entity.type
_entity.pdbx_description
1 polymer ?
#
loop_
_entity_poly.entity_id
_entity_poly.type
_entity_poly.pdbx_seq_one_letter_code
_entity_poly.pdbx_strand_id
1 'polypeptide(L)'
;MRESLRSDGFDHDIAFVRSDERDCLGRRETISLQLTCSNRELPERLTIGDLCVATEESPAYATFRNITRPTPVLRPALDDGLLWILISNLSLNYLSLLERDALCSVLRAYDFRALVDRQAERIAQKRLSGILEIDTQSVDRLRKGLPVRGLRSVMTLDQEAFGDEGSLYLFGSVLARFFSLYASINSFTNCMSLTAITKSAINGPYRWGSSP
;
A
#
# COMPACT_ATOMS: atom_id res chain seq x y z
N MET A 1 -10.01 -20.00 30.26
CA MET A 1 -9.52 -18.96 29.33
C MET A 1 -9.33 -17.70 30.16
N ARG A 2 -8.10 -17.17 30.28
CA ARG A 2 -7.88 -15.92 31.03
C ARG A 2 -8.07 -14.80 30.02
N GLU A 3 -9.10 -13.98 30.21
CA GLU A 3 -9.31 -12.79 29.39
C GLU A 3 -8.09 -11.87 29.49
N SER A 4 -7.75 -11.23 28.38
CA SER A 4 -6.72 -10.21 28.35
C SER A 4 -7.09 -9.08 29.33
N LEU A 5 -6.16 -8.74 30.24
CA LEU A 5 -6.32 -7.59 31.16
C LEU A 5 -6.48 -6.25 30.44
N ARG A 6 -6.19 -6.21 29.13
CA ARG A 6 -6.47 -5.10 28.23
C ARG A 6 -7.44 -5.58 27.17
N SER A 7 -8.68 -5.12 27.21
CA SER A 7 -9.75 -5.39 26.22
C SER A 7 -9.52 -4.70 24.87
N ASP A 8 -8.27 -4.40 24.55
CA ASP A 8 -7.86 -3.70 23.34
C ASP A 8 -6.86 -4.59 22.59
N GLY A 9 -7.34 -5.23 21.51
CA GLY A 9 -6.56 -6.08 20.62
C GLY A 9 -7.36 -7.21 19.97
N PHE A 10 -6.68 -8.01 19.14
CA PHE A 10 -7.20 -9.27 18.62
C PHE A 10 -6.94 -10.40 19.61
N ASP A 11 -7.94 -11.28 19.75
CA ASP A 11 -7.78 -12.55 20.42
C ASP A 11 -7.16 -13.56 19.46
N HIS A 12 -6.15 -14.27 19.95
CA HIS A 12 -5.46 -15.31 19.19
C HIS A 12 -5.73 -16.65 19.86
N ASP A 13 -6.38 -17.55 19.13
CA ASP A 13 -6.65 -18.90 19.59
C ASP A 13 -5.65 -19.87 18.97
N ILE A 14 -5.14 -20.79 19.78
CA ILE A 14 -4.29 -21.89 19.33
C ILE A 14 -5.07 -23.18 19.51
N ALA A 15 -5.38 -23.83 18.40
CA ALA A 15 -6.06 -25.12 18.37
C ALA A 15 -5.08 -26.23 17.95
N PHE A 16 -5.11 -27.34 18.67
CA PHE A 16 -4.35 -28.55 18.33
C PHE A 16 -5.32 -29.58 17.78
N VAL A 17 -5.13 -29.95 16.51
CA VAL A 17 -5.90 -31.01 15.86
C VAL A 17 -4.99 -32.20 15.66
N ARG A 18 -5.39 -33.36 16.18
CA ARG A 18 -4.64 -34.60 16.02
C ARG A 18 -5.21 -35.38 14.85
N SER A 19 -4.32 -35.93 14.02
CA SER A 19 -4.69 -36.64 12.79
C SER A 19 -5.43 -37.97 13.01
N ASP A 20 -5.47 -38.49 14.23
CA ASP A 20 -6.17 -39.74 14.56
C ASP A 20 -7.53 -39.52 15.25
N GLU A 21 -8.00 -38.27 15.35
CA GLU A 21 -9.31 -37.88 15.89
C GLU A 21 -9.63 -38.45 17.29
N ARG A 22 -8.63 -38.86 18.06
CA ARG A 22 -8.82 -39.42 19.41
C ARG A 22 -8.67 -38.34 20.47
N ASP A 23 -9.74 -38.10 21.22
CA ASP A 23 -9.72 -37.27 22.41
C ASP A 23 -8.73 -37.83 23.45
N CYS A 24 -7.65 -37.08 23.69
CA CYS A 24 -6.68 -37.38 24.74
C CYS A 24 -6.96 -36.56 25.99
N LEU A 25 -8.12 -36.78 26.59
CA LEU A 25 -8.46 -36.20 27.89
C LEU A 25 -7.60 -36.86 28.98
N GLY A 26 -6.78 -36.07 29.68
CA GLY A 26 -6.04 -36.52 30.86
C GLY A 26 -4.57 -36.92 30.64
N ARG A 27 -4.03 -36.77 29.42
CA ARG A 27 -2.59 -36.96 29.16
C ARG A 27 -1.85 -35.62 29.28
N ARG A 28 -0.77 -35.59 30.06
CA ARG A 28 0.08 -34.39 30.16
C ARG A 28 0.96 -34.29 28.92
N GLU A 29 0.70 -33.29 28.10
CA GLU A 29 1.53 -32.91 26.97
C GLU A 29 2.17 -31.55 27.28
N THR A 30 3.43 -31.38 26.89
CA THR A 30 4.15 -30.10 27.06
C THR A 30 4.40 -29.52 25.68
N ILE A 31 3.97 -28.28 25.51
CA ILE A 31 4.07 -27.56 24.25
C ILE A 31 5.01 -26.38 24.48
N SER A 32 6.05 -26.27 23.65
CA SER A 32 6.92 -25.10 23.61
C SER A 32 6.49 -24.22 22.45
N LEU A 33 6.21 -22.95 22.73
CA LEU A 33 5.76 -21.98 21.75
C LEU A 33 6.74 -20.81 21.73
N GLN A 34 7.15 -20.40 20.54
CA GLN A 34 7.88 -19.15 20.31
C GLN A 34 6.92 -18.20 19.59
N LEU A 35 6.62 -17.06 20.23
CA LEU A 35 5.66 -16.09 19.73
C LEU A 35 6.33 -14.73 19.55
N THR A 36 5.99 -14.03 18.47
CA THR A 36 6.35 -12.63 18.26
C THR A 36 5.17 -11.76 18.64
N CYS A 37 5.31 -10.96 19.69
CA CYS A 37 4.23 -10.13 20.24
C CYS A 37 4.52 -8.64 20.00
N SER A 38 3.46 -7.81 19.90
CA SER A 38 3.56 -6.35 19.81
C SER A 38 2.89 -5.66 20.99
N ASN A 39 3.34 -4.44 21.32
CA ASN A 39 2.82 -3.67 22.46
C ASN A 39 1.60 -2.78 22.12
N ARG A 40 0.93 -3.05 20.98
CA ARG A 40 -0.28 -2.34 20.51
C ARG A 40 -0.10 -0.82 20.58
N GLU A 41 -1.00 -0.10 21.25
CA GLU A 41 -1.04 1.37 21.30
C GLU A 41 0.04 1.98 22.21
N LEU A 42 0.80 1.18 22.97
CA LEU A 42 1.81 1.68 23.89
C LEU A 42 2.86 2.60 23.23
N PRO A 43 3.39 2.29 22.02
CA PRO A 43 4.36 3.13 21.34
C PRO A 43 3.81 4.51 20.94
N GLU A 44 2.49 4.69 20.84
CA GLU A 44 1.90 6.00 20.52
C GLU A 44 2.09 7.04 21.62
N ARG A 45 2.31 6.57 22.86
CA ARG A 45 2.60 7.44 24.01
C ARG A 45 4.02 8.02 23.96
N LEU A 46 4.89 7.49 23.11
CA LEU A 46 6.25 7.98 22.94
C LEU A 46 6.25 9.29 22.13
N THR A 47 7.17 10.17 22.50
CA THR A 47 7.45 11.44 21.85
C THR A 47 8.79 11.40 21.14
N ILE A 48 9.12 12.47 20.42
CA ILE A 48 10.38 12.59 19.70
C ILE A 48 11.51 12.69 20.73
N GLY A 49 12.31 11.65 20.84
CA GLY A 49 13.43 11.58 21.76
C GLY A 49 13.37 10.49 22.81
N ASP A 50 12.22 9.86 22.98
CA ASP A 50 12.03 8.86 24.03
C ASP A 50 12.68 7.51 23.70
N LEU A 51 12.94 7.24 22.42
CA LEU A 51 13.67 6.05 21.97
C LEU A 51 15.15 6.34 21.86
N CYS A 52 15.86 6.23 22.99
CA CYS A 52 17.28 6.57 23.10
C CYS A 52 18.14 5.47 23.77
N VAL A 53 17.58 4.28 23.98
CA VAL A 53 18.27 3.17 24.65
C VAL A 53 19.15 2.42 23.66
N ALA A 54 20.44 2.29 23.97
CA ALA A 54 21.40 1.48 23.22
C ALA A 54 21.26 -0.01 23.58
N THR A 55 21.47 -0.89 22.60
CA THR A 55 21.49 -2.36 22.78
C THR A 55 22.93 -2.88 22.94
N GLU A 56 23.11 -4.14 23.32
CA GLU A 56 24.45 -4.76 23.45
C GLU A 56 25.25 -4.76 22.13
N GLU A 57 24.56 -4.69 20.98
CA GLU A 57 25.17 -4.59 19.65
C GLU A 57 25.46 -3.14 19.21
N SER A 58 25.10 -2.14 20.03
CA SER A 58 25.22 -0.73 19.67
C SER A 58 26.65 -0.20 19.93
N PRO A 59 27.26 0.56 19.00
CA PRO A 59 28.58 1.16 19.21
C PRO A 59 28.58 2.16 20.38
N ALA A 60 29.60 2.09 21.25
CA ALA A 60 29.72 2.94 22.44
C ALA A 60 29.84 4.45 22.16
N TYR A 61 30.15 4.84 20.91
CA TYR A 61 30.32 6.24 20.49
C TYR A 61 29.08 6.82 19.78
N ALA A 62 28.02 6.04 19.58
CA ALA A 62 26.82 6.49 18.90
C ALA A 62 25.69 6.82 19.89
N THR A 63 25.01 7.93 19.66
CA THR A 63 23.79 8.29 20.38
C THR A 63 22.57 7.99 19.51
N PHE A 64 21.52 7.46 20.13
CA PHE A 64 20.31 7.07 19.44
C PHE A 64 19.17 7.96 19.89
N ARG A 65 18.36 8.40 18.93
CA ARG A 65 17.16 9.18 19.19
C ARG A 65 16.19 9.00 18.03
N ASN A 66 14.92 8.74 18.32
CA ASN A 66 13.90 8.80 17.26
C ASN A 66 13.71 10.26 16.78
N ILE A 67 13.75 10.42 15.47
CA ILE A 67 13.55 11.70 14.77
C ILE A 67 12.08 12.03 14.53
N THR A 68 11.22 11.01 14.57
CA THR A 68 9.78 11.12 14.33
C THR A 68 9.01 10.39 15.42
N ARG A 69 7.74 10.77 15.59
CA ARG A 69 6.83 10.05 16.47
C ARG A 69 6.54 8.66 15.88
N PRO A 70 6.49 7.59 16.70
CA PRO A 70 6.03 6.30 16.23
C PRO A 70 4.66 6.44 15.55
N THR A 71 4.49 5.73 14.44
CA THR A 71 3.22 5.68 13.73
C THR A 71 2.15 5.04 14.60
N PRO A 72 0.90 5.53 14.55
CA PRO A 72 -0.20 4.91 15.27
C PRO A 72 -0.45 3.48 14.76
N VAL A 73 -1.01 2.65 15.63
CA VAL A 73 -1.40 1.29 15.27
C VAL A 73 -2.51 1.35 14.25
N LEU A 74 -2.25 0.75 13.09
CA LEU A 74 -3.26 0.58 12.06
C LEU A 74 -3.88 -0.80 12.24
N ARG A 75 -5.15 -0.82 12.66
CA ARG A 75 -5.96 -2.04 12.70
C ARG A 75 -6.82 -2.05 11.43
N PRO A 76 -6.51 -2.87 10.42
CA PRO A 76 -7.41 -3.02 9.29
C PRO A 76 -8.72 -3.61 9.80
N ALA A 77 -9.83 -2.95 9.51
CA ALA A 77 -11.14 -3.58 9.64
C ALA A 77 -11.20 -4.66 8.56
N LEU A 78 -10.96 -5.91 8.94
CA LEU A 78 -11.17 -7.08 8.08
C LEU A 78 -12.67 -7.30 7.94
N ASP A 79 -13.33 -6.39 7.24
CA ASP A 79 -14.72 -6.56 6.82
C ASP A 79 -14.74 -7.45 5.57
N ASP A 80 -15.83 -8.21 5.40
CA ASP A 80 -16.01 -9.12 4.26
C ASP A 80 -15.87 -8.37 2.93
N GLY A 81 -16.30 -7.10 2.90
CA GLY A 81 -16.15 -6.22 1.74
C GLY A 81 -14.69 -5.96 1.36
N LEU A 82 -13.81 -5.72 2.34
CA LEU A 82 -12.39 -5.46 2.09
C LEU A 82 -11.67 -6.71 1.56
N LEU A 83 -11.99 -7.88 2.13
CA LEU A 83 -11.47 -9.16 1.68
C LEU A 83 -11.86 -9.45 0.22
N TRP A 84 -13.13 -9.23 -0.13
CA TRP A 84 -13.60 -9.40 -1.50
C TRP A 84 -12.96 -8.42 -2.48
N ILE A 85 -12.74 -7.16 -2.07
CA ILE A 85 -12.01 -6.19 -2.90
C ILE A 85 -10.56 -6.64 -3.14
N LEU A 86 -9.88 -7.15 -2.11
CA LEU A 86 -8.51 -7.67 -2.24
C LEU A 86 -8.44 -8.90 -3.15
N ILE A 87 -9.39 -9.84 -3.03
CA ILE A 87 -9.48 -11.01 -3.91
C ILE A 87 -9.74 -10.56 -5.36
N SER A 88 -10.67 -9.62 -5.56
CA SER A 88 -10.98 -9.04 -6.86
C SER A 88 -9.74 -8.38 -7.47
N ASN A 89 -8.96 -7.63 -6.67
CA ASN A 89 -7.71 -6.99 -7.07
C ASN A 89 -6.64 -7.98 -7.55
N LEU A 90 -6.57 -9.19 -6.99
CA LEU A 90 -5.64 -10.23 -7.44
C LEU A 90 -6.07 -10.90 -8.75
N SER A 91 -7.37 -10.85 -9.07
CA SER A 91 -7.95 -11.40 -10.30
C SER A 91 -8.10 -10.38 -11.43
N LEU A 92 -7.78 -9.11 -11.18
CA LEU A 92 -8.04 -8.00 -12.10
C LEU A 92 -7.20 -8.11 -13.38
N ASN A 93 -7.87 -7.99 -14.52
CA ASN A 93 -7.23 -7.85 -15.83
C ASN A 93 -6.63 -6.45 -15.97
N TYR A 94 -5.41 -6.36 -16.54
CA TYR A 94 -4.69 -5.10 -16.76
C TYR A 94 -5.51 -4.03 -17.50
N LEU A 95 -6.37 -4.44 -18.43
CA LEU A 95 -7.27 -3.54 -19.17
C LEU A 95 -8.29 -2.83 -18.26
N SER A 96 -8.77 -3.50 -17.22
CA SER A 96 -9.69 -2.90 -16.25
C SER A 96 -8.98 -1.91 -15.33
N LEU A 97 -7.70 -2.13 -15.02
CA LEU A 97 -6.87 -1.23 -14.20
C LEU A 97 -6.56 0.13 -14.87
N LEU A 98 -6.82 0.23 -16.17
CA LEU A 98 -6.62 1.44 -16.96
C LEU A 98 -7.84 2.37 -16.97
N GLU A 99 -8.93 1.96 -16.34
CA GLU A 99 -10.10 2.80 -16.09
C GLU A 99 -9.94 3.56 -14.77
N ARG A 100 -10.33 4.85 -14.77
CA ARG A 100 -10.25 5.73 -13.60
C ARG A 100 -10.94 5.13 -12.37
N ASP A 101 -12.16 4.66 -12.52
CA ASP A 101 -12.99 4.23 -11.39
C ASP A 101 -12.50 2.91 -10.79
N ALA A 102 -12.02 2.00 -11.64
CA ALA A 102 -11.35 0.77 -11.22
C ALA A 102 -10.05 1.07 -10.47
N LEU A 103 -9.20 1.95 -11.00
CA LEU A 103 -7.95 2.35 -10.33
C LEU A 103 -8.24 3.02 -8.97
N CYS A 104 -9.20 3.94 -8.92
CA CYS A 104 -9.60 4.60 -7.69
C CYS A 104 -10.11 3.58 -6.65
N SER A 105 -10.89 2.59 -7.07
CA SER A 105 -11.37 1.52 -6.19
C SER A 105 -10.23 0.68 -5.63
N VAL A 106 -9.26 0.31 -6.48
CA VAL A 106 -8.06 -0.43 -6.07
C VAL A 106 -7.25 0.38 -5.07
N LEU A 107 -6.97 1.65 -5.35
CA LEU A 107 -6.19 2.52 -4.47
C LEU A 107 -6.89 2.77 -3.12
N ARG A 108 -8.23 2.86 -3.11
CA ARG A 108 -9.01 2.94 -1.86
C ARG A 108 -8.86 1.69 -1.01
N ALA A 109 -8.79 0.51 -1.62
CA ALA A 109 -8.61 -0.75 -0.92
C ALA A 109 -7.27 -0.81 -0.14
N TYR A 110 -6.24 -0.13 -0.64
CA TYR A 110 -4.93 -0.06 0.00
C TYR A 110 -4.82 1.08 1.03
N ASP A 111 -5.85 1.91 1.20
CA ASP A 111 -5.82 3.02 2.16
C ASP A 111 -6.29 2.59 3.55
N PHE A 112 -5.45 1.80 4.22
CA PHE A 112 -5.69 1.37 5.59
C PHE A 112 -5.61 2.52 6.61
N ARG A 113 -5.02 3.67 6.22
CA ARG A 113 -4.89 4.84 7.10
C ARG A 113 -6.18 5.65 7.16
N ALA A 114 -6.92 5.73 6.05
CA ALA A 114 -8.25 6.34 6.02
C ALA A 114 -9.23 5.71 7.02
N LEU A 115 -9.08 4.41 7.32
CA LEU A 115 -9.95 3.72 8.28
C LEU A 115 -9.78 4.20 9.74
N VAL A 116 -8.62 4.77 10.07
CA VAL A 116 -8.27 5.15 11.45
C VAL A 116 -8.23 6.67 11.62
N ASP A 117 -7.88 7.42 10.57
CA ASP A 117 -7.71 8.87 10.63
C ASP A 117 -8.54 9.59 9.55
N ARG A 118 -9.56 10.34 10.00
CA ARG A 118 -10.42 11.16 9.11
C ARG A 118 -9.65 12.22 8.33
N GLN A 119 -8.54 12.74 8.87
CA GLN A 119 -7.72 13.70 8.16
C GLN A 119 -6.95 13.00 7.03
N ALA A 120 -6.39 11.82 7.30
CA ALA A 120 -5.76 10.99 6.28
C ALA A 120 -6.77 10.58 5.20
N GLU A 121 -7.99 10.19 5.57
CA GLU A 121 -9.08 9.88 4.65
C GLU A 121 -9.38 11.05 3.73
N ARG A 122 -9.56 12.26 4.26
CA ARG A 122 -9.83 13.46 3.45
C ARG A 122 -8.68 13.77 2.49
N ILE A 123 -7.43 13.62 2.93
CA ILE A 123 -6.25 13.85 2.08
C ILE A 123 -6.20 12.81 0.95
N ALA A 124 -6.45 11.54 1.25
CA ALA A 124 -6.48 10.48 0.26
C ALA A 124 -7.64 10.64 -0.72
N GLN A 125 -8.84 10.92 -0.24
CA GLN A 125 -10.00 11.25 -1.09
C GLN A 125 -9.72 12.44 -2.00
N LYS A 126 -9.08 13.50 -1.48
CA LYS A 126 -8.67 14.65 -2.28
C LYS A 126 -7.68 14.23 -3.38
N ARG A 127 -6.64 13.47 -3.05
CA ARG A 127 -5.66 12.96 -4.03
C ARG A 127 -6.29 12.07 -5.09
N LEU A 128 -7.20 11.18 -4.70
CA LEU A 128 -7.95 10.31 -5.63
C LEU A 128 -8.88 11.14 -6.53
N SER A 129 -9.53 12.18 -6.00
CA SER A 129 -10.35 13.09 -6.80
C SER A 129 -9.51 13.91 -7.79
N GLY A 130 -8.22 14.08 -7.50
CA GLY A 130 -7.24 14.70 -8.40
C GLY A 130 -6.88 13.85 -9.62
N ILE A 131 -7.30 12.58 -9.68
CA ILE A 131 -7.18 11.76 -10.89
C ILE A 131 -8.35 12.13 -11.81
N LEU A 132 -8.06 12.94 -12.82
CA LEU A 132 -9.06 13.49 -13.73
C LEU A 132 -9.42 12.49 -14.83
N GLU A 133 -8.42 11.93 -15.50
CA GLU A 133 -8.63 11.08 -16.67
C GLU A 133 -7.47 10.08 -16.85
N ILE A 134 -7.76 8.92 -17.42
CA ILE A 134 -6.78 7.96 -17.88
C ILE A 134 -7.16 7.57 -19.31
N ASP A 135 -6.36 8.01 -20.29
CA ASP A 135 -6.52 7.61 -21.69
C ASP A 135 -5.51 6.51 -22.02
N THR A 136 -5.97 5.41 -22.62
CA THR A 136 -5.07 4.34 -23.06
C THR A 136 -5.23 4.07 -24.54
N GLN A 137 -4.11 4.19 -25.26
CA GLN A 137 -4.04 3.97 -26.69
C GLN A 137 -3.11 2.80 -27.02
N SER A 138 -3.50 1.98 -27.98
CA SER A 138 -2.59 0.99 -28.54
C SER A 138 -1.53 1.68 -29.40
N VAL A 139 -0.26 1.40 -29.16
CA VAL A 139 0.87 1.97 -29.89
C VAL A 139 1.71 0.83 -30.44
N ASP A 140 1.91 0.82 -31.75
CA ASP A 140 2.79 -0.12 -32.41
C ASP A 140 4.20 0.48 -32.48
N ARG A 141 5.21 -0.24 -31.96
CA ARG A 141 6.60 0.18 -31.98
C ARG A 141 7.46 -0.90 -32.61
N LEU A 142 8.35 -0.50 -33.52
CA LEU A 142 9.36 -1.42 -34.07
C LEU A 142 10.48 -1.61 -33.05
N ARG A 143 10.67 -2.84 -32.58
CA ARG A 143 11.82 -3.21 -31.75
C ARG A 143 12.63 -4.29 -32.47
N LYS A 144 13.89 -3.99 -32.79
CA LYS A 144 14.78 -4.89 -33.57
C LYS A 144 14.16 -5.37 -34.90
N GLY A 145 13.40 -4.50 -35.58
CA GLY A 145 12.76 -4.81 -36.87
C GLY A 145 11.45 -5.59 -36.79
N LEU A 146 10.99 -5.97 -35.59
CA LEU A 146 9.68 -6.61 -35.40
C LEU A 146 8.65 -5.60 -34.87
N PRO A 147 7.42 -5.55 -35.42
CA PRO A 147 6.35 -4.73 -34.88
C PRO A 147 5.90 -5.32 -33.55
N VAL A 148 6.03 -4.54 -32.49
CA VAL A 148 5.56 -4.90 -31.15
C VAL A 148 4.40 -3.99 -30.79
N ARG A 149 3.24 -4.59 -30.51
CA ARG A 149 2.05 -3.88 -30.07
C ARG A 149 2.12 -3.64 -28.57
N GLY A 150 2.08 -2.38 -28.20
CA GLY A 150 2.14 -1.90 -26.83
C GLY A 150 0.90 -1.11 -26.44
N LEU A 151 0.74 -0.83 -25.14
CA LEU A 151 -0.24 0.13 -24.64
C LEU A 151 0.48 1.37 -24.13
N ARG A 152 -0.03 2.54 -24.50
CA ARG A 152 0.38 3.82 -23.94
C ARG A 152 -0.75 4.38 -23.12
N SER A 153 -0.52 4.50 -21.81
CA SER A 153 -1.50 5.07 -20.89
C SER A 153 -1.05 6.47 -20.50
N VAL A 154 -1.96 7.44 -20.65
CA VAL A 154 -1.79 8.85 -20.31
C VAL A 154 -2.72 9.14 -19.14
N MET A 155 -2.15 9.44 -17.98
CA MET A 155 -2.93 9.81 -16.79
C MET A 155 -2.85 11.32 -16.58
N THR A 156 -4.01 11.94 -16.42
CA THR A 156 -4.19 13.37 -16.16
C THR A 156 -4.43 13.60 -14.67
N LEU A 157 -3.52 14.33 -14.02
CA LEU A 157 -3.60 14.67 -12.59
C LEU A 157 -3.77 16.17 -12.35
N ASP A 158 -4.63 16.54 -11.41
CA ASP A 158 -4.80 17.90 -10.89
C ASP A 158 -3.76 18.19 -9.78
N GLN A 159 -2.83 19.11 -10.05
CA GLN A 159 -1.78 19.48 -9.08
C GLN A 159 -2.36 20.07 -7.77
N GLU A 160 -3.51 20.76 -7.80
CA GLU A 160 -4.14 21.36 -6.60
C GLU A 160 -4.59 20.29 -5.58
N ALA A 161 -4.81 19.06 -6.06
CA ALA A 161 -5.20 17.93 -5.22
C ALA A 161 -4.04 17.37 -4.36
N PHE A 162 -2.80 17.51 -4.83
CA PHE A 162 -1.61 16.91 -4.19
C PHE A 162 -0.87 17.85 -3.25
N GLY A 163 -1.14 19.16 -3.30
CA GLY A 163 -0.58 20.18 -2.41
C GLY A 163 0.80 20.67 -2.83
N ASP A 164 1.69 19.76 -3.20
CA ASP A 164 3.06 20.08 -3.66
C ASP A 164 3.47 19.24 -4.88
N GLU A 165 4.43 19.75 -5.65
CA GLU A 165 4.95 19.09 -6.86
C GLU A 165 5.69 17.78 -6.54
N GLY A 166 6.34 17.69 -5.38
CA GLY A 166 7.07 16.50 -4.93
C GLY A 166 6.15 15.32 -4.64
N SER A 167 5.04 15.56 -3.95
CA SER A 167 3.97 14.60 -3.67
C SER A 167 3.34 14.09 -4.96
N LEU A 168 3.10 14.99 -5.93
CA LEU A 168 2.58 14.64 -7.25
C LEU A 168 3.57 13.73 -8.00
N TYR A 169 4.85 14.11 -8.03
CA TYR A 169 5.90 13.33 -8.69
C TYR A 169 6.08 11.94 -8.05
N LEU A 170 6.09 11.88 -6.72
CA LEU A 170 6.19 10.63 -5.97
C LEU A 170 4.98 9.73 -6.27
N PHE A 171 3.77 10.29 -6.24
CA PHE A 171 2.55 9.55 -6.56
C PHE A 171 2.59 8.99 -7.98
N GLY A 172 2.95 9.81 -8.96
CA GLY A 172 3.11 9.37 -10.34
C GLY A 172 4.18 8.29 -10.52
N SER A 173 5.32 8.42 -9.83
CA SER A 173 6.42 7.45 -9.88
C SER A 173 6.03 6.09 -9.29
N VAL A 174 5.31 6.09 -8.17
CA VAL A 174 4.80 4.86 -7.55
C VAL A 174 3.78 4.18 -8.46
N LEU A 175 2.86 4.95 -9.06
CA LEU A 175 1.91 4.40 -10.03
C LEU A 175 2.62 3.82 -11.26
N ALA A 176 3.58 4.54 -11.84
CA ALA A 176 4.35 4.04 -12.99
C ALA A 176 5.02 2.68 -12.68
N ARG A 177 5.59 2.53 -11.48
CA ARG A 177 6.15 1.25 -11.02
C ARG A 177 5.08 0.19 -10.76
N PHE A 178 3.93 0.57 -10.22
CA PHE A 178 2.80 -0.35 -10.03
C PHE A 178 2.37 -0.93 -11.38
N PHE A 179 2.13 -0.08 -12.38
CA PHE A 179 1.71 -0.52 -13.71
C PHE A 179 2.78 -1.35 -14.44
N SER A 180 4.08 -1.11 -14.20
CA SER A 180 5.15 -1.92 -14.80
C SER A 180 5.17 -3.36 -14.27
N LEU A 181 4.75 -3.61 -13.02
CA LEU A 181 4.63 -4.95 -12.47
C LEU A 181 3.53 -5.76 -13.18
N TYR A 182 2.38 -5.15 -13.44
CA TYR A 182 1.27 -5.80 -14.15
C TYR A 182 1.50 -5.94 -15.66
N ALA A 183 2.39 -5.15 -16.25
CA ALA A 183 2.74 -5.24 -17.67
C ALA A 183 3.51 -6.53 -18.03
N SER A 184 4.16 -7.18 -17.05
CA SER A 184 5.11 -8.27 -17.29
C SER A 184 4.49 -9.60 -17.75
N ILE A 185 3.18 -9.82 -17.54
CA ILE A 185 2.58 -11.14 -17.77
C ILE A 185 1.97 -11.29 -19.17
N ASN A 186 1.48 -10.22 -19.83
CA ASN A 186 0.73 -10.39 -21.10
C ASN A 186 1.03 -9.41 -22.25
N SER A 187 1.84 -8.36 -22.07
CA SER A 187 2.10 -7.42 -23.18
C SER A 187 3.52 -6.88 -23.12
N PHE A 188 4.36 -7.35 -24.03
CA PHE A 188 5.65 -6.70 -24.28
C PHE A 188 5.38 -5.28 -24.77
N THR A 189 5.81 -4.29 -23.98
CA THR A 189 5.88 -2.85 -24.29
C THR A 189 4.66 -2.01 -23.86
N ASN A 190 4.34 -1.96 -22.57
CA ASN A 190 3.48 -0.90 -22.04
C ASN A 190 4.33 0.31 -21.62
N CYS A 191 4.05 1.49 -22.19
CA CYS A 191 4.71 2.75 -21.85
C CYS A 191 3.68 3.64 -21.13
N MET A 192 3.76 3.72 -19.80
CA MET A 192 2.95 4.68 -19.07
C MET A 192 3.62 6.06 -19.16
N SER A 193 2.87 7.06 -19.62
CA SER A 193 3.25 8.46 -19.55
C SER A 193 2.29 9.21 -18.63
N LEU A 194 2.80 9.87 -17.61
CA LEU A 194 1.99 10.70 -16.73
C LEU A 194 1.99 12.13 -17.26
N THR A 195 0.81 12.76 -17.30
CA THR A 195 0.61 14.15 -17.66
C THR A 195 0.00 14.88 -16.47
N ALA A 196 0.75 15.77 -15.84
CA ALA A 196 0.19 16.67 -14.84
C ALA A 196 -0.41 17.91 -15.53
N ILE A 197 -1.63 18.30 -15.15
CA ILE A 197 -2.27 19.55 -15.61
C ILE A 197 -2.48 20.44 -14.38
N THR A 198 -2.00 21.68 -14.47
CA THR A 198 -2.21 22.71 -13.46
C THR A 198 -3.20 23.73 -14.00
N LYS A 199 -4.17 24.18 -13.19
CA LYS A 199 -5.12 25.25 -13.59
C LYS A 199 -4.43 26.57 -13.96
N SER A 200 -3.20 26.81 -13.51
CA SER A 200 -2.36 27.91 -14.00
C SER A 200 -1.57 27.44 -15.23
N ALA A 201 -2.08 27.79 -16.41
CA ALA A 201 -1.49 27.51 -17.72
C ALA A 201 -0.17 28.27 -17.97
N ILE A 202 0.85 28.07 -17.13
CA ILE A 202 2.17 28.70 -17.26
C ILE A 202 3.27 27.65 -17.44
N ASN A 203 3.12 26.46 -16.86
CA ASN A 203 4.03 25.34 -17.09
C ASN A 203 3.31 24.28 -17.93
N GLY A 204 3.87 23.96 -19.10
CA GLY A 204 3.30 22.95 -20.02
C GLY A 204 3.19 21.56 -19.40
N PRO A 205 2.55 20.60 -20.10
CA PRO A 205 2.31 19.25 -19.55
C PRO A 205 3.62 18.56 -19.19
N TYR A 206 3.83 18.29 -17.90
CA TYR A 206 4.95 17.48 -17.43
C TYR A 206 4.76 16.06 -17.91
N ARG A 207 5.68 15.54 -18.73
CA ARG A 207 5.67 14.15 -19.21
C ARG A 207 6.66 13.33 -18.39
N TRP A 208 6.14 12.49 -17.50
CA TRP A 208 6.94 11.52 -16.76
C TRP A 208 6.79 10.15 -17.43
N GLY A 209 7.89 9.57 -17.92
CA GLY A 209 7.89 8.27 -18.56
C GLY A 209 8.99 7.39 -18.00
N SER A 210 8.63 6.17 -17.58
CA SER A 210 9.61 5.11 -17.39
C SER A 210 9.62 4.26 -18.65
N SER A 211 10.69 4.37 -19.45
CA SER A 211 10.98 3.34 -20.45
C SER A 211 11.83 2.26 -19.77
N PRO A 212 11.45 0.98 -19.87
CA PRO A 212 12.43 -0.10 -19.76
C PRO A 212 13.32 -0.17 -21.01
#